data_AF-A0A7W0T327-F1
#
_entry.id   AF-A0A7W0T327-F1
#
_cell.length_a   1.000
_cell.length_b   1.000
_cell.length_c   1.000
_cell.angle_alpha   90.00
_cell.angle_beta   90.00
_cell.angle_gamma   90.00
#
_symmetry.space_group_name_H-M   'P 1'
#
loop_
_entity.id
_entity.type
_entity.pdbx_description
1 polymer ?
#
loop_
_entity_poly.entity_id
_entity_poly.type
_entity_poly.pdbx_seq_one_letter_code
_entity_poly.pdbx_strand_id
1 'polypeptide(L)'
;MTRLSTTTGAVLAALTTASIASAAPAAAPRERRLHTDNVDASTFLWNDWNKFVENYHPNYVADDDPTTAWVEGSKGSGAGEWLRVQLTPLDATTRVRLRVRNGYQKSKELFGANARAKEVTVRLLPGNLEKKLVLADKDGWQELTIEQPSGELRAVELKIASVHEGSKYADLCISDIQVFATSTTPDNPAFEKSRREKLMTWRDARLAAAKQFASNKTGMPLYPAYAITATKSGVEMSGISLAEMVATAAKDATFAKEWKDALAIATAATTNLGALTRVQIAPRSRTKLVAVDGAQITEVGDIATGEGPYLEEDAFRLPMLGTVAALFADQLRVLDIKDKQTILQFEEAKPLCKTDVLWALRKPSKEATGPSTLQAVVVGRCARVEGREGHWNARILEMLVYDASGRLALVVGDGHVEGYRWGVENGKPMLVGARSLLALPELVIEAKKRDALAAK
;
A
#
# COMPACT_ATOMS: atom_id res chain seq x y z
N MET A 1 41.95 45.91 73.33
CA MET A 1 41.19 46.32 72.12
C MET A 1 41.65 45.45 70.97
N THR A 2 40.92 44.37 70.70
CA THR A 2 41.19 43.47 69.56
C THR A 2 39.84 42.98 69.08
N ARG A 3 39.46 43.36 67.86
CA ARG A 3 38.19 42.99 67.21
C ARG A 3 38.24 41.52 66.81
N LEU A 4 37.23 40.73 67.19
CA LEU A 4 36.90 39.48 66.51
C LEU A 4 35.59 39.67 65.74
N SER A 5 35.73 39.57 64.41
CA SER A 5 34.66 39.41 63.44
C SER A 5 34.02 38.04 63.62
N THR A 6 32.71 37.97 63.78
CA THR A 6 31.93 36.72 63.67
C THR A 6 31.12 36.77 62.38
N THR A 7 31.40 35.83 61.49
CA THR A 7 30.71 35.62 60.21
C THR A 7 30.42 34.14 60.12
N THR A 8 29.15 33.73 60.17
CA THR A 8 28.59 32.42 59.74
C THR A 8 27.14 32.40 60.24
N GLY A 9 26.11 32.04 59.49
CA GLY A 9 25.96 31.46 58.17
C GLY A 9 24.52 30.93 58.15
N ALA A 10 23.64 31.53 57.36
CA ALA A 10 22.23 31.14 57.32
C ALA A 10 22.10 29.81 56.56
N VAL A 11 21.65 28.76 57.25
CA VAL A 11 21.31 27.47 56.65
C VAL A 11 19.95 27.62 55.96
N LEU A 12 19.95 27.67 54.62
CA LEU A 12 18.74 27.65 53.82
C LEU A 12 18.28 26.19 53.67
N ALA A 13 17.23 25.79 54.40
CA ALA A 13 16.61 24.48 54.23
C ALA A 13 15.81 24.45 52.91
N ALA A 14 16.33 23.76 51.91
CA ALA A 14 15.61 23.50 50.66
C ALA A 14 14.55 22.40 50.92
N LEU A 15 13.28 22.79 51.03
CA LEU A 15 12.16 21.85 50.95
C LEU A 15 12.06 21.33 49.52
N THR A 16 12.45 20.07 49.32
CA THR A 16 12.16 19.32 48.11
C THR A 16 10.72 18.79 48.20
N THR A 17 9.78 19.50 47.58
CA THR A 17 8.42 19.00 47.37
C THR A 17 8.47 17.91 46.28
N ALA A 18 8.51 16.65 46.69
CA ALA A 18 8.30 15.52 45.80
C ALA A 18 6.87 15.60 45.24
N SER A 19 6.74 16.01 43.98
CA SER A 19 5.49 16.01 43.25
C SER A 19 5.20 14.55 42.87
N ILE A 20 4.28 13.91 43.60
CA ILE A 20 3.73 12.62 43.18
C ILE A 20 2.91 12.92 41.93
N ALA A 21 3.44 12.57 40.75
CA ALA A 21 2.67 12.58 39.52
C ALA A 21 1.52 11.58 39.68
N SER A 22 0.31 12.10 39.88
CA SER A 22 -0.91 11.30 39.81
C SER A 22 -1.00 10.70 38.42
N ALA A 23 -0.85 9.38 38.29
CA ALA A 23 -1.17 8.69 37.05
C ALA A 23 -2.61 9.04 36.67
N ALA A 24 -2.82 9.52 35.44
CA ALA A 24 -4.15 9.75 34.92
C ALA A 24 -4.95 8.42 35.01
N PRO A 25 -6.25 8.46 35.35
CA PRO A 25 -7.06 7.26 35.42
C PRO A 25 -7.05 6.54 34.06
N ALA A 26 -6.84 5.22 34.10
CA ALA A 26 -6.87 4.39 32.89
C ALA A 26 -8.23 4.57 32.17
N ALA A 27 -8.18 4.84 30.87
CA ALA A 27 -9.39 5.04 30.07
C ALA A 27 -10.29 3.80 30.14
N ALA A 28 -11.60 4.00 30.32
CA ALA A 28 -12.56 2.90 30.36
C ALA A 28 -12.61 2.17 29.00
N PRO A 29 -12.76 0.83 28.97
CA PRO A 29 -12.89 0.08 27.72
C PRO A 29 -14.08 0.56 26.91
N ARG A 30 -13.89 0.78 25.61
CA ARG A 30 -14.94 1.18 24.67
C ARG A 30 -14.97 0.22 23.49
N GLU A 31 -16.17 -0.23 23.15
CA GLU A 31 -16.42 -0.96 21.90
C GLU A 31 -16.54 0.04 20.74
N ARG A 32 -15.85 -0.25 19.64
CA ARG A 32 -15.91 0.53 18.41
C ARG A 32 -15.79 -0.38 17.20
N ARG A 33 -16.37 0.05 16.07
CA ARG A 33 -16.13 -0.60 14.78
C ARG A 33 -14.73 -0.22 14.30
N LEU A 34 -13.99 -1.20 13.82
CA LEU A 34 -12.74 -0.99 13.11
C LEU A 34 -12.97 -1.15 11.61
N HIS A 35 -12.39 -0.24 10.83
CA HIS A 35 -12.40 -0.28 9.38
C HIS A 35 -11.06 -0.75 8.84
N THR A 36 -11.12 -1.46 7.71
CA THR A 36 -9.95 -1.91 6.98
C THR A 36 -10.02 -1.40 5.55
N ASP A 37 -8.85 -1.16 4.99
CA ASP A 37 -8.58 -0.96 3.56
C ASP A 37 -7.86 -2.17 2.94
N ASN A 38 -7.53 -3.19 3.75
CA ASN A 38 -6.75 -4.34 3.33
C ASN A 38 -7.22 -5.65 4.01
N VAL A 39 -7.60 -6.62 3.19
CA VAL A 39 -7.96 -7.98 3.59
C VAL A 39 -7.08 -8.94 2.81
N ASP A 40 -6.30 -9.77 3.51
CA ASP A 40 -5.58 -10.87 2.87
C ASP A 40 -6.50 -12.09 2.73
N ALA A 41 -6.20 -12.98 1.78
CA ALA A 41 -6.81 -14.30 1.71
C ALA A 41 -5.83 -15.36 1.19
N SER A 42 -6.15 -16.64 1.42
CA SER A 42 -5.43 -17.76 0.83
C SER A 42 -5.43 -17.70 -0.69
N THR A 43 -6.61 -17.49 -1.27
CA THR A 43 -6.85 -17.34 -2.70
C THR A 43 -8.09 -16.48 -2.93
N PHE A 44 -8.30 -16.08 -4.18
CA PHE A 44 -9.61 -15.63 -4.66
C PHE A 44 -9.80 -16.01 -6.12
N LEU A 45 -11.05 -16.17 -6.54
CA LEU A 45 -11.40 -16.63 -7.87
C LEU A 45 -10.95 -15.62 -8.93
N TRP A 46 -10.32 -16.12 -9.99
CA TRP A 46 -9.94 -15.34 -11.16
C TRP A 46 -10.53 -15.97 -12.42
N ASN A 47 -11.37 -15.22 -13.13
CA ASN A 47 -11.98 -15.62 -14.38
C ASN A 47 -12.26 -14.39 -15.27
N ASP A 48 -12.82 -14.62 -16.46
CA ASP A 48 -13.13 -13.55 -17.42
C ASP A 48 -14.14 -12.52 -16.88
N TRP A 49 -14.98 -12.90 -15.91
CA TRP A 49 -15.99 -12.04 -15.30
C TRP A 49 -15.42 -11.06 -14.27
N ASN A 50 -14.23 -11.33 -13.74
CA ASN A 50 -13.57 -10.43 -12.79
C ASN A 50 -12.13 -10.09 -13.18
N LYS A 51 -11.82 -10.10 -14.48
CA LYS A 51 -10.51 -9.74 -15.04
C LYS A 51 -9.97 -8.36 -14.60
N PHE A 52 -10.82 -7.51 -14.03
CA PHE A 52 -10.51 -6.18 -13.50
C PHE A 52 -10.59 -6.08 -11.96
N VAL A 53 -10.79 -7.22 -11.28
CA VAL A 53 -11.02 -7.27 -9.82
C VAL A 53 -12.21 -6.41 -9.41
N GLU A 54 -13.18 -6.29 -10.31
CA GLU A 54 -14.45 -5.61 -10.04
C GLU A 54 -15.37 -6.42 -9.11
N ASN A 55 -15.03 -7.68 -8.86
CA ASN A 55 -15.74 -8.61 -7.99
C ASN A 55 -14.76 -9.69 -7.46
N TYR A 56 -15.14 -10.34 -6.35
CA TYR A 56 -14.50 -11.54 -5.77
C TYR A 56 -13.22 -11.32 -4.95
N HIS A 57 -12.61 -10.13 -5.01
CA HIS A 57 -11.46 -9.77 -4.17
C HIS A 57 -11.76 -9.86 -2.66
N PRO A 58 -10.78 -10.22 -1.81
CA PRO A 58 -10.96 -10.24 -0.35
C PRO A 58 -11.48 -8.91 0.23
N ASN A 59 -11.02 -7.76 -0.28
CA ASN A 59 -11.47 -6.44 0.18
C ASN A 59 -12.99 -6.21 0.08
N TYR A 60 -13.71 -6.95 -0.78
CA TYR A 60 -15.16 -6.84 -0.86
C TYR A 60 -15.86 -7.27 0.43
N VAL A 61 -15.25 -8.09 1.28
CA VAL A 61 -15.86 -8.41 2.59
C VAL A 61 -15.93 -7.20 3.53
N ALA A 62 -15.23 -6.11 3.25
CA ALA A 62 -15.20 -4.94 4.12
C ALA A 62 -16.02 -3.75 3.58
N ASP A 63 -16.68 -3.90 2.42
CA ASP A 63 -17.29 -2.80 1.69
C ASP A 63 -18.75 -2.48 2.12
N ASP A 64 -19.33 -3.28 3.01
CA ASP A 64 -20.70 -3.24 3.52
C ASP A 64 -21.80 -3.48 2.45
N ASP A 65 -21.42 -3.97 1.27
CA ASP A 65 -22.32 -4.24 0.15
C ASP A 65 -22.55 -5.75 -0.02
N PRO A 66 -23.74 -6.28 0.35
CA PRO A 66 -24.02 -7.71 0.24
C PRO A 66 -24.09 -8.20 -1.20
N THR A 67 -24.10 -7.28 -2.18
CA THR A 67 -24.09 -7.62 -3.60
C THR A 67 -22.70 -7.92 -4.14
N THR A 68 -21.68 -7.70 -3.31
CA THR A 68 -20.30 -8.14 -3.54
C THR A 68 -19.96 -9.29 -2.59
N ALA A 69 -18.82 -9.95 -2.85
CA ALA A 69 -18.30 -11.00 -2.00
C ALA A 69 -16.82 -11.22 -2.29
N TRP A 70 -16.10 -11.76 -1.30
CA TRP A 70 -14.95 -12.61 -1.58
C TRP A 70 -15.42 -13.97 -2.08
N VAL A 71 -14.78 -14.47 -3.12
CA VAL A 71 -14.97 -15.83 -3.63
C VAL A 71 -13.60 -16.48 -3.70
N GLU A 72 -13.42 -17.61 -3.03
CA GLU A 72 -12.13 -18.32 -3.07
C GLU A 72 -11.82 -18.88 -4.48
N GLY A 73 -10.54 -19.10 -4.78
CA GLY A 73 -10.07 -19.52 -6.11
C GLY A 73 -9.43 -20.90 -6.16
N SER A 74 -9.57 -21.69 -5.09
CA SER A 74 -9.05 -23.05 -4.99
C SER A 74 -9.91 -24.03 -5.79
N LYS A 75 -9.40 -25.26 -5.99
CA LYS A 75 -10.24 -26.33 -6.54
C LYS A 75 -10.97 -27.01 -5.38
N GLY A 76 -12.29 -27.00 -5.41
CA GLY A 76 -13.12 -27.75 -4.45
C GLY A 76 -14.12 -26.83 -3.78
N SER A 77 -14.45 -27.14 -2.53
CA SER A 77 -15.53 -26.50 -1.77
C SER A 77 -15.09 -25.24 -1.00
N GLY A 78 -13.82 -24.84 -1.12
CA GLY A 78 -13.20 -23.80 -0.29
C GLY A 78 -12.87 -24.20 1.16
N ALA A 79 -13.00 -25.47 1.54
CA ALA A 79 -12.57 -25.93 2.86
C ALA A 79 -11.03 -25.84 3.00
N GLY A 80 -10.57 -25.21 4.08
CA GLY A 80 -9.16 -24.91 4.34
C GLY A 80 -8.73 -23.49 3.97
N GLU A 81 -9.53 -22.80 3.16
CA GLU A 81 -9.29 -21.40 2.78
C GLU A 81 -9.43 -20.47 3.99
N TRP A 82 -8.83 -19.29 3.90
CA TRP A 82 -8.85 -18.30 4.97
C TRP A 82 -8.85 -16.88 4.40
N LEU A 83 -9.35 -15.95 5.20
CA LEU A 83 -9.20 -14.51 5.00
C LEU A 83 -8.70 -13.85 6.29
N ARG A 84 -8.01 -12.73 6.18
CA ARG A 84 -7.46 -11.98 7.30
C ARG A 84 -7.75 -10.49 7.12
N VAL A 85 -8.54 -9.94 8.04
CA VAL A 85 -8.88 -8.53 8.09
C VAL A 85 -7.78 -7.79 8.85
N GLN A 86 -7.04 -6.92 8.18
CA GLN A 86 -6.01 -6.07 8.81
C GLN A 86 -6.67 -4.89 9.51
N LEU A 87 -6.24 -4.55 10.72
CA LEU A 87 -6.91 -3.59 11.60
C LEU A 87 -5.96 -2.50 12.06
N THR A 88 -6.53 -1.36 12.44
CA THR A 88 -5.80 -0.34 13.19
C THR A 88 -5.23 -0.97 14.48
N PRO A 89 -3.92 -0.81 14.75
CA PRO A 89 -3.30 -1.37 15.95
C PRO A 89 -3.98 -0.92 17.25
N LEU A 90 -4.45 -1.89 18.05
CA LEU A 90 -4.92 -1.69 19.42
C LEU A 90 -4.07 -2.50 20.40
N ASP A 91 -3.63 -1.92 21.51
CA ASP A 91 -2.70 -2.58 22.45
C ASP A 91 -3.38 -3.21 23.67
N ALA A 92 -4.61 -2.80 23.95
CA ALA A 92 -5.34 -3.19 25.16
C ALA A 92 -6.77 -3.64 24.84
N THR A 93 -6.90 -4.60 23.92
CA THR A 93 -8.19 -5.17 23.49
C THR A 93 -8.56 -6.37 24.36
N THR A 94 -9.79 -6.40 24.85
CA THR A 94 -10.33 -7.49 25.68
C THR A 94 -11.42 -8.31 24.99
N ARG A 95 -12.11 -7.74 23.99
CA ARG A 95 -13.18 -8.43 23.25
C ARG A 95 -13.18 -8.05 21.79
N VAL A 96 -13.40 -9.04 20.92
CA VAL A 96 -13.64 -8.86 19.49
C VAL A 96 -14.99 -9.49 19.13
N ARG A 97 -15.87 -8.70 18.50
CA ARG A 97 -17.14 -9.16 17.95
C ARG A 97 -17.12 -8.99 16.44
N LEU A 98 -17.33 -10.08 15.72
CA LEU A 98 -17.45 -10.10 14.26
C LEU A 98 -18.93 -10.16 13.90
N ARG A 99 -19.33 -9.41 12.87
CA ARG A 99 -20.59 -9.64 12.16
C ARG A 99 -20.23 -10.15 10.77
N VAL A 100 -20.80 -11.28 10.36
CA VAL A 100 -20.48 -11.95 9.08
C VAL A 100 -21.75 -12.13 8.26
N ARG A 101 -21.73 -11.74 6.98
CA ARG A 101 -22.69 -12.18 5.96
C ARG A 101 -22.09 -13.34 5.20
N ASN A 102 -22.48 -14.55 5.62
CA ASN A 102 -21.99 -15.80 5.06
C ASN A 102 -22.64 -16.10 3.69
N GLY A 103 -21.88 -16.60 2.71
CA GLY A 103 -22.35 -16.84 1.35
C GLY A 103 -22.39 -15.61 0.45
N TYR A 104 -22.74 -15.80 -0.82
CA TYR A 104 -22.88 -14.70 -1.79
C TYR A 104 -24.31 -14.13 -1.76
N GLN A 105 -24.49 -13.02 -1.04
CA GLN A 105 -25.82 -12.48 -0.73
C GLN A 105 -26.37 -11.50 -1.78
N LYS A 106 -25.79 -11.47 -2.99
CA LYS A 106 -26.28 -10.64 -4.11
C LYS A 106 -27.71 -10.98 -4.52
N SER A 107 -28.09 -12.25 -4.41
CA SER A 107 -29.47 -12.70 -4.56
C SER A 107 -29.68 -14.00 -3.79
N LYS A 108 -30.93 -14.38 -3.52
CA LYS A 108 -31.25 -15.66 -2.85
C LYS A 108 -30.78 -16.86 -3.67
N GLU A 109 -30.84 -16.74 -5.00
CA GLU A 109 -30.38 -17.74 -5.94
C GLU A 109 -28.86 -17.93 -5.82
N LEU A 110 -28.09 -16.84 -5.77
CA LEU A 110 -26.63 -16.91 -5.62
C LEU A 110 -26.21 -17.42 -4.23
N PHE A 111 -26.95 -17.08 -3.17
CA PHE A 111 -26.71 -17.60 -1.83
C PHE A 111 -26.80 -19.14 -1.81
N GLY A 112 -27.85 -19.72 -2.40
CA GLY A 112 -28.02 -21.17 -2.47
C GLY A 112 -27.17 -21.87 -3.54
N ALA A 113 -26.74 -21.15 -4.58
CA ALA A 113 -25.94 -21.71 -5.67
C ALA A 113 -24.49 -21.96 -5.28
N ASN A 114 -23.89 -21.12 -4.44
CA ASN A 114 -22.48 -21.16 -4.06
C ASN A 114 -22.28 -21.77 -2.66
N ALA A 115 -21.09 -22.24 -2.33
CA ALA A 115 -20.77 -22.76 -1.01
C ALA A 115 -20.70 -21.64 0.06
N ARG A 116 -20.96 -22.01 1.31
CA ARG A 116 -21.07 -21.10 2.46
C ARG A 116 -20.26 -21.67 3.63
N ALA A 117 -19.59 -20.85 4.42
CA ALA A 117 -18.79 -21.35 5.54
C ALA A 117 -19.69 -22.03 6.60
N LYS A 118 -19.24 -23.16 7.17
CA LYS A 118 -19.95 -23.88 8.22
C LYS A 118 -19.19 -23.84 9.52
N GLU A 119 -18.07 -24.55 9.61
CA GLU A 119 -17.18 -24.49 10.77
C GLU A 119 -16.04 -23.54 10.46
N VAL A 120 -15.77 -22.62 11.38
CA VAL A 120 -14.72 -21.62 11.23
C VAL A 120 -13.83 -21.58 12.46
N THR A 121 -12.56 -21.25 12.26
CA THR A 121 -11.63 -20.89 13.33
C THR A 121 -11.30 -19.42 13.21
N VAL A 122 -11.58 -18.65 14.25
CA VAL A 122 -11.18 -17.24 14.35
C VAL A 122 -9.89 -17.13 15.16
N ARG A 123 -8.88 -16.45 14.62
CA ARG A 123 -7.61 -16.16 15.30
C ARG A 123 -7.41 -14.64 15.43
N LEU A 124 -7.03 -14.19 16.62
CA LEU A 124 -6.71 -12.78 16.91
C LEU A 124 -5.20 -12.57 16.89
N LEU A 125 -4.67 -11.76 15.97
CA LEU A 125 -3.23 -11.57 15.75
C LEU A 125 -2.72 -10.27 16.40
N PRO A 126 -1.47 -10.24 16.93
CA PRO A 126 -0.44 -11.28 16.88
C PRO A 126 -0.58 -12.36 17.98
N GLY A 127 -1.65 -12.31 18.76
CA GLY A 127 -1.93 -13.33 19.77
C GLY A 127 -2.06 -14.74 19.20
N ASN A 128 -1.95 -15.73 20.08
CA ASN A 128 -2.12 -17.14 19.73
C ASN A 128 -3.54 -17.67 20.03
N LEU A 129 -4.49 -16.79 20.36
CA LEU A 129 -5.84 -17.21 20.71
C LEU A 129 -6.61 -17.63 19.45
N GLU A 130 -7.12 -18.86 19.47
CA GLU A 130 -8.00 -19.41 18.45
C GLU A 130 -9.34 -19.84 19.05
N LYS A 131 -10.43 -19.54 18.34
CA LYS A 131 -11.78 -19.98 18.72
C LYS A 131 -12.46 -20.67 17.54
N LYS A 132 -12.86 -21.93 17.73
CA LYS A 132 -13.71 -22.68 16.80
C LYS A 132 -15.17 -22.29 17.02
N LEU A 133 -15.86 -21.96 15.94
CA LEU A 133 -17.25 -21.46 15.92
C LEU A 133 -17.99 -22.07 14.72
N VAL A 134 -19.32 -21.94 14.73
CA VAL A 134 -20.18 -22.45 13.65
C VAL A 134 -21.05 -21.32 13.13
N LEU A 135 -21.11 -21.18 11.80
CA LEU A 135 -22.04 -20.31 11.09
C LEU A 135 -23.24 -21.15 10.62
N ALA A 136 -24.44 -20.65 10.89
CA ALA A 136 -25.67 -21.27 10.44
C ALA A 136 -25.82 -21.11 8.91
N ASP A 137 -26.51 -22.06 8.29
CA ASP A 137 -26.87 -21.97 6.87
C ASP A 137 -28.06 -21.02 6.67
N LYS A 138 -27.81 -19.71 6.82
CA LYS A 138 -28.80 -18.64 6.62
C LYS A 138 -28.12 -17.38 6.10
N ASP A 139 -28.87 -16.61 5.32
CA ASP A 139 -28.48 -15.28 4.85
C ASP A 139 -28.63 -14.24 5.98
N GLY A 140 -28.15 -13.02 5.70
CA GLY A 140 -28.09 -11.94 6.68
C GLY A 140 -26.90 -12.03 7.63
N TRP A 141 -26.89 -11.15 8.63
CA TRP A 141 -25.81 -11.02 9.59
C TRP A 141 -25.83 -12.11 10.66
N GLN A 142 -24.67 -12.67 10.94
CA GLN A 142 -24.42 -13.59 12.05
C GLN A 142 -23.30 -13.03 12.92
N GLU A 143 -23.38 -13.20 14.24
CA GLU A 143 -22.41 -12.62 15.18
C GLU A 143 -21.52 -13.70 15.81
N LEU A 144 -20.23 -13.41 15.88
CA LEU A 144 -19.21 -14.24 16.51
C LEU A 144 -18.46 -13.39 17.54
N THR A 145 -18.43 -13.81 18.80
CA THR A 145 -17.75 -13.07 19.88
C THR A 145 -16.58 -13.88 20.45
N ILE A 146 -15.45 -13.20 20.59
CA ILE A 146 -14.20 -13.75 21.12
C ILE A 146 -13.73 -12.83 22.25
N GLU A 147 -13.53 -13.40 23.43
CA GLU A 147 -12.95 -12.72 24.60
C GLU A 147 -11.47 -13.10 24.71
N GLN A 148 -10.63 -12.15 25.11
CA GLN A 148 -9.21 -12.37 25.36
C GLN A 148 -8.73 -11.59 26.61
N PRO A 149 -7.66 -12.03 27.28
CA PRO A 149 -6.90 -11.15 28.17
C PRO A 149 -6.54 -9.85 27.43
N SER A 150 -6.49 -8.72 28.15
CA SER A 150 -6.10 -7.45 27.54
C SER A 150 -4.78 -7.61 26.80
N GLY A 151 -4.79 -7.33 25.50
CA GLY A 151 -3.61 -7.50 24.66
C GLY A 151 -3.77 -6.89 23.27
N GLU A 152 -2.72 -7.08 22.48
CA GLU A 152 -2.63 -6.50 21.15
C GLU A 152 -3.63 -7.12 20.17
N LEU A 153 -4.13 -6.28 19.27
CA LEU A 153 -4.92 -6.65 18.12
C LEU A 153 -4.43 -5.85 16.91
N ARG A 154 -4.00 -6.57 15.88
CA ARG A 154 -3.54 -6.04 14.59
C ARG A 154 -4.33 -6.62 13.43
N ALA A 155 -4.83 -7.85 13.57
CA ALA A 155 -5.65 -8.48 12.54
C ALA A 155 -6.57 -9.56 13.13
N VAL A 156 -7.62 -9.89 12.39
CA VAL A 156 -8.50 -11.05 12.64
C VAL A 156 -8.45 -11.98 11.45
N GLU A 157 -8.05 -13.22 11.66
CA GLU A 157 -8.04 -14.28 10.64
C GLU A 157 -9.25 -15.20 10.84
N LEU A 158 -10.01 -15.42 9.76
CA LEU A 158 -11.11 -16.37 9.69
C LEU A 158 -10.69 -17.52 8.77
N LYS A 159 -10.44 -18.70 9.34
CA LYS A 159 -10.14 -19.93 8.60
C LYS A 159 -11.39 -20.79 8.49
N ILE A 160 -11.69 -21.30 7.30
CA ILE A 160 -12.88 -22.08 7.03
C ILE A 160 -12.50 -23.57 7.11
N ALA A 161 -13.05 -24.27 8.09
CA ALA A 161 -12.75 -25.69 8.33
C ALA A 161 -13.66 -26.61 7.50
N SER A 162 -14.93 -26.24 7.31
CA SER A 162 -15.90 -26.96 6.49
C SER A 162 -16.96 -26.01 5.94
N VAL A 163 -17.72 -26.47 4.94
CA VAL A 163 -18.74 -25.66 4.26
C VAL A 163 -20.12 -26.32 4.24
N HIS A 164 -21.14 -25.50 4.05
CA HIS A 164 -22.43 -25.92 3.49
C HIS A 164 -22.30 -25.86 1.97
N GLU A 165 -22.53 -26.98 1.30
CA GLU A 165 -22.33 -27.08 -0.15
C GLU A 165 -23.28 -26.17 -0.93
N GLY A 166 -22.77 -25.66 -2.05
CA GLY A 166 -23.57 -24.96 -3.05
C GLY A 166 -24.36 -25.95 -3.90
N SER A 167 -25.54 -25.54 -4.37
CA SER A 167 -26.35 -26.38 -5.27
C SER A 167 -25.82 -26.45 -6.71
N LYS A 168 -24.94 -25.51 -7.10
CA LYS A 168 -24.42 -25.40 -8.47
C LYS A 168 -22.91 -25.22 -8.53
N TYR A 169 -22.38 -24.36 -7.67
CA TYR A 169 -20.98 -23.96 -7.65
C TYR A 169 -20.36 -24.42 -6.34
N ALA A 170 -19.16 -24.98 -6.41
CA ALA A 170 -18.40 -25.37 -5.22
C ALA A 170 -17.69 -24.17 -4.58
N ASP A 171 -17.61 -23.04 -5.29
CA ASP A 171 -16.92 -21.84 -4.86
C ASP A 171 -17.50 -21.32 -3.53
N LEU A 172 -16.64 -21.16 -2.52
CA LEU A 172 -17.01 -20.59 -1.23
C LEU A 172 -17.05 -19.06 -1.30
N CYS A 173 -18.13 -18.49 -0.78
CA CYS A 173 -18.34 -17.04 -0.77
C CYS A 173 -18.52 -16.48 0.66
N ILE A 174 -17.99 -15.28 0.90
CA ILE A 174 -18.31 -14.43 2.06
C ILE A 174 -18.63 -13.03 1.54
N SER A 175 -19.84 -12.54 1.81
CA SER A 175 -20.26 -11.21 1.35
C SER A 175 -19.67 -10.08 2.21
N ASP A 176 -19.72 -10.20 3.53
CA ASP A 176 -19.24 -9.12 4.41
C ASP A 176 -18.73 -9.61 5.77
N ILE A 177 -17.82 -8.84 6.37
CA ILE A 177 -17.29 -8.94 7.72
C ILE A 177 -17.15 -7.55 8.33
N GLN A 178 -17.75 -7.34 9.50
CA GLN A 178 -17.54 -6.16 10.33
C GLN A 178 -16.82 -6.56 11.61
N VAL A 179 -15.77 -5.84 11.99
CA VAL A 179 -15.01 -6.07 13.22
C VAL A 179 -15.33 -4.98 14.23
N PHE A 180 -15.72 -5.38 15.44
CA PHE A 180 -15.90 -4.51 16.59
C PHE A 180 -14.92 -4.92 17.69
N ALA A 181 -14.16 -3.97 18.23
CA ALA A 181 -13.18 -4.22 19.27
C ALA A 181 -13.50 -3.41 20.53
N THR A 182 -13.53 -4.09 21.69
CA THR A 182 -13.59 -3.45 23.01
C THR A 182 -12.17 -3.31 23.54
N SER A 183 -11.72 -2.07 23.71
CA SER A 183 -10.33 -1.76 24.08
C SER A 183 -10.24 -0.51 24.94
N THR A 184 -9.17 -0.34 25.72
CA THR A 184 -8.85 0.94 26.39
C THR A 184 -7.93 1.83 25.56
N THR A 185 -7.36 1.30 24.47
CA THR A 185 -6.53 2.06 23.53
C THR A 185 -7.32 3.25 22.96
N PRO A 186 -6.75 4.47 22.97
CA PRO A 186 -7.39 5.65 22.38
C PRO A 186 -7.65 5.46 20.88
N ASP A 187 -8.74 6.02 20.39
CA ASP A 187 -9.14 5.94 18.98
C ASP A 187 -9.31 7.36 18.40
N ASN A 188 -9.07 7.48 17.10
CA ASN A 188 -9.34 8.68 16.33
C ASN A 188 -10.42 8.35 15.28
N PRO A 189 -11.69 8.75 15.50
CA PRO A 189 -12.77 8.48 14.55
C PRO A 189 -12.53 9.01 13.13
N ALA A 190 -11.74 10.08 12.97
CA ALA A 190 -11.36 10.58 11.65
C ALA A 190 -10.43 9.61 10.91
N PHE A 191 -9.55 8.93 11.65
CA PHE A 191 -8.68 7.90 11.10
C PHE A 191 -9.46 6.65 10.66
N GLU A 192 -10.41 6.17 11.47
CA GLU A 192 -11.28 5.06 11.07
C GLU A 192 -12.16 5.42 9.85
N LYS A 193 -12.59 6.68 9.75
CA LYS A 193 -13.28 7.20 8.56
C LYS A 193 -12.36 7.22 7.34
N SER A 194 -11.11 7.67 7.49
CA SER A 194 -10.16 7.72 6.37
C SER A 194 -9.80 6.32 5.87
N ARG A 195 -9.66 5.32 6.75
CA ARG A 195 -9.49 3.89 6.39
C ARG A 195 -10.67 3.38 5.54
N ARG A 196 -11.91 3.68 5.96
CA ARG A 196 -13.11 3.35 5.19
C ARG A 196 -13.12 4.03 3.82
N GLU A 197 -12.73 5.30 3.75
CA GLU A 197 -12.65 6.06 2.50
C GLU A 197 -11.57 5.50 1.55
N LYS A 198 -10.42 5.04 2.07
CA LYS A 198 -9.39 4.35 1.30
C LYS A 198 -9.93 3.07 0.64
N LEU A 199 -10.64 2.22 1.39
CA LEU A 199 -11.29 1.02 0.84
C LEU A 199 -12.28 1.36 -0.29
N MET A 200 -13.12 2.37 -0.07
CA MET A 200 -14.13 2.77 -1.06
C MET A 200 -13.48 3.36 -2.32
N THR A 201 -12.42 4.13 -2.15
CA THR A 201 -11.62 4.66 -3.26
C THR A 201 -10.95 3.53 -4.03
N TRP A 202 -10.40 2.52 -3.33
CA TRP A 202 -9.85 1.32 -3.95
C TRP A 202 -10.90 0.60 -4.81
N ARG A 203 -12.10 0.41 -4.29
CA ARG A 203 -13.23 -0.25 -4.97
C ARG A 203 -13.68 0.54 -6.20
N ASP A 204 -13.89 1.84 -6.03
CA ASP A 204 -14.32 2.72 -7.12
C ASP A 204 -13.27 2.78 -8.24
N ALA A 205 -11.98 2.71 -7.89
CA ALA A 205 -10.89 2.62 -8.86
C ALA A 205 -10.97 1.32 -9.69
N ARG A 206 -11.33 0.17 -9.09
CA ARG A 206 -11.50 -1.09 -9.86
C ARG A 206 -12.70 -1.02 -10.80
N LEU A 207 -13.82 -0.47 -10.34
CA LEU A 207 -14.98 -0.22 -11.20
C LEU A 207 -14.68 0.75 -12.35
N ALA A 208 -13.84 1.76 -12.10
CA ALA A 208 -13.37 2.69 -13.14
C ALA A 208 -12.41 2.01 -14.12
N ALA A 209 -11.45 1.22 -13.64
CA ALA A 209 -10.53 0.45 -14.46
C ALA A 209 -11.30 -0.52 -15.37
N ALA A 210 -12.27 -1.26 -14.82
CA ALA A 210 -13.14 -2.14 -15.59
C ALA A 210 -13.82 -1.44 -16.77
N LYS A 211 -14.46 -0.30 -16.52
CA LYS A 211 -15.09 0.53 -17.57
C LYS A 211 -14.08 0.99 -18.62
N GLN A 212 -12.89 1.39 -18.18
CA GLN A 212 -11.82 1.88 -19.04
C GLN A 212 -11.36 0.80 -20.02
N PHE A 213 -11.01 -0.38 -19.50
CA PHE A 213 -10.53 -1.48 -20.31
C PHE A 213 -11.62 -2.18 -21.13
N ALA A 214 -12.87 -2.24 -20.65
CA ALA A 214 -14.00 -2.77 -21.42
C ALA A 214 -14.23 -2.01 -22.73
N SER A 215 -13.86 -0.73 -22.78
CA SER A 215 -14.08 0.11 -23.96
C SER A 215 -12.98 0.00 -25.02
N ASN A 216 -11.81 -0.60 -24.73
CA ASN A 216 -10.59 -0.55 -25.58
C ASN A 216 -10.14 0.88 -25.99
N LYS A 217 -10.71 1.96 -25.42
CA LYS A 217 -10.55 3.33 -25.93
C LYS A 217 -9.24 4.01 -25.53
N THR A 218 -8.55 3.55 -24.49
CA THR A 218 -7.60 4.44 -23.80
C THR A 218 -6.13 4.28 -24.15
N GLY A 219 -5.76 3.27 -24.95
CA GLY A 219 -4.35 3.05 -25.32
C GLY A 219 -3.44 2.89 -24.09
N MET A 220 -3.97 2.32 -23.00
CA MET A 220 -3.25 2.14 -21.76
C MET A 220 -2.09 1.16 -21.98
N PRO A 221 -0.85 1.50 -21.65
CA PRO A 221 0.29 0.57 -21.78
C PRO A 221 0.35 -0.42 -20.61
N LEU A 222 -0.80 -0.80 -20.05
CA LEU A 222 -0.93 -1.70 -18.90
C LEU A 222 -1.94 -2.80 -19.25
N TYR A 223 -1.84 -3.92 -18.53
CA TYR A 223 -2.86 -4.96 -18.56
C TYR A 223 -3.87 -4.79 -17.41
N PRO A 224 -5.05 -5.41 -17.52
CA PRO A 224 -6.07 -5.42 -16.46
C PRO A 224 -5.62 -5.99 -15.12
N ALA A 225 -4.64 -6.90 -15.15
CA ALA A 225 -4.16 -7.62 -13.97
C ALA A 225 -2.75 -8.20 -14.20
N TYR A 226 -2.02 -8.32 -13.10
CA TYR A 226 -0.70 -8.93 -13.04
C TYR A 226 -0.69 -10.04 -11.99
N ALA A 227 -0.08 -11.18 -12.32
CA ALA A 227 0.20 -12.23 -11.37
C ALA A 227 1.44 -11.84 -10.55
N ILE A 228 1.26 -11.80 -9.24
CA ILE A 228 2.28 -11.37 -8.28
C ILE A 228 2.77 -12.58 -7.49
N THR A 229 4.09 -12.70 -7.39
CA THR A 229 4.77 -13.64 -6.51
C THR A 229 5.74 -12.88 -5.63
N ALA A 230 5.53 -12.92 -4.31
CA ALA A 230 6.37 -12.26 -3.32
C ALA A 230 7.17 -13.29 -2.50
N THR A 231 8.46 -13.02 -2.25
CA THR A 231 9.25 -13.77 -1.26
C THR A 231 9.02 -13.21 0.13
N LYS A 232 8.56 -14.01 1.09
CA LYS A 232 8.30 -13.52 2.45
C LYS A 232 9.55 -13.57 3.32
N SER A 233 9.98 -12.41 3.82
CA SER A 233 10.68 -12.17 5.09
C SER A 233 11.11 -10.70 5.11
N GLY A 234 11.04 -10.03 6.26
CA GLY A 234 11.61 -8.70 6.45
C GLY A 234 10.85 -7.87 7.50
N VAL A 235 11.57 -6.98 8.17
CA VAL A 235 10.99 -5.90 8.99
C VAL A 235 11.09 -4.61 8.18
N GLU A 236 9.99 -3.87 8.05
CA GLU A 236 9.92 -2.67 7.21
C GLU A 236 10.98 -1.66 7.67
N MET A 237 11.82 -1.21 6.73
CA MET A 237 12.75 -0.12 6.98
C MET A 237 12.22 1.17 6.36
N SER A 238 12.14 2.22 7.17
CA SER A 238 11.73 3.56 6.74
C SER A 238 12.92 4.50 6.58
N GLY A 239 12.81 5.49 5.69
CA GLY A 239 13.79 6.58 5.58
C GLY A 239 15.06 6.18 4.83
N ILE A 240 14.93 5.30 3.83
CA ILE A 240 16.05 4.90 2.99
C ILE A 240 16.18 5.90 1.84
N SER A 241 17.36 6.49 1.68
CA SER A 241 17.62 7.44 0.60
C SER A 241 17.56 6.79 -0.78
N LEU A 242 17.32 7.60 -1.83
CA LEU A 242 17.38 7.12 -3.22
C LEU A 242 18.72 6.43 -3.53
N ALA A 243 19.84 6.94 -3.00
CA ALA A 243 21.17 6.39 -3.22
C ALA A 243 21.31 5.00 -2.58
N GLU A 244 20.80 4.81 -1.36
CA GLU A 244 20.82 3.52 -0.66
C GLU A 244 19.92 2.49 -1.35
N MET A 245 18.75 2.90 -1.85
CA MET A 245 17.88 2.03 -2.64
C MET A 245 18.54 1.59 -3.96
N VAL A 246 19.18 2.52 -4.68
CA VAL A 246 19.95 2.19 -5.91
C VAL A 246 21.11 1.23 -5.59
N ALA A 247 21.84 1.47 -4.50
CA ALA A 247 22.93 0.59 -4.08
C ALA A 247 22.44 -0.81 -3.68
N THR A 248 21.26 -0.90 -3.08
CA THR A 248 20.61 -2.17 -2.74
C THR A 248 20.23 -2.94 -4.01
N ALA A 249 19.60 -2.27 -4.98
CA ALA A 249 19.25 -2.88 -6.25
C ALA A 249 20.47 -3.34 -7.07
N ALA A 250 21.60 -2.63 -6.98
CA ALA A 250 22.85 -3.03 -7.62
C ALA A 250 23.52 -4.27 -6.97
N LYS A 251 23.16 -4.61 -5.72
CA LYS A 251 23.66 -5.82 -5.02
C LYS A 251 22.83 -7.07 -5.32
N ASP A 252 21.55 -6.92 -5.68
CA ASP A 252 20.73 -8.05 -6.15
C ASP A 252 21.22 -8.49 -7.54
N ALA A 253 21.77 -9.70 -7.64
CA ALA A 253 22.38 -10.19 -8.87
C ALA A 253 21.40 -10.31 -10.05
N THR A 254 20.12 -10.60 -9.78
CA THR A 254 19.09 -10.72 -10.82
C THR A 254 18.73 -9.33 -11.34
N PHE A 255 18.47 -8.41 -10.42
CA PHE A 255 18.11 -7.04 -10.71
C PHE A 255 19.25 -6.30 -11.43
N ALA A 256 20.48 -6.42 -10.90
CA ALA A 256 21.67 -5.81 -11.48
C ALA A 256 21.96 -6.32 -12.90
N LYS A 257 21.65 -7.59 -13.18
CA LYS A 257 21.82 -8.17 -14.51
C LYS A 257 20.77 -7.66 -15.50
N GLU A 258 19.50 -7.62 -15.10
CA GLU A 258 18.39 -7.28 -15.98
C GLU A 258 18.29 -5.77 -16.26
N TRP A 259 18.49 -4.91 -15.26
CA TRP A 259 18.39 -3.45 -15.38
C TRP A 259 19.74 -2.72 -15.31
N LYS A 260 20.84 -3.38 -15.73
CA LYS A 260 22.21 -2.86 -15.67
C LYS A 260 22.35 -1.41 -16.15
N ASP A 261 21.84 -1.11 -17.35
CA ASP A 261 22.00 0.22 -17.95
C ASP A 261 21.19 1.29 -17.21
N ALA A 262 19.98 0.94 -16.76
CA ALA A 262 19.14 1.86 -16.00
C ALA A 262 19.74 2.11 -14.59
N LEU A 263 20.31 1.10 -13.95
CA LEU A 263 21.04 1.27 -12.68
C LEU A 263 22.28 2.14 -12.83
N ALA A 264 23.00 2.06 -13.96
CA ALA A 264 24.12 2.96 -14.22
C ALA A 264 23.65 4.43 -14.30
N ILE A 265 22.50 4.69 -14.94
CA ILE A 265 21.90 6.03 -14.97
C ILE A 265 21.46 6.46 -13.56
N ALA A 266 20.78 5.59 -12.81
CA ALA A 266 20.33 5.85 -11.46
C ALA A 266 21.50 6.16 -10.51
N THR A 267 22.61 5.44 -10.65
CA THR A 267 23.85 5.64 -9.87
C THR A 267 24.49 6.99 -10.22
N ALA A 268 24.56 7.34 -11.50
CA ALA A 268 25.07 8.64 -11.94
C ALA A 268 24.21 9.80 -11.41
N ALA A 269 22.89 9.67 -11.43
CA ALA A 269 21.98 10.65 -10.87
C ALA A 269 22.16 10.82 -9.35
N THR A 270 22.26 9.71 -8.62
CA THR A 270 22.36 9.73 -7.15
C THR A 270 23.73 10.14 -6.62
N THR A 271 24.81 9.93 -7.38
CA THR A 271 26.17 10.38 -7.01
C THR A 271 26.30 11.91 -7.04
N ASN A 272 25.47 12.60 -7.82
CA ASN A 272 25.50 14.06 -7.90
C ASN A 272 24.10 14.67 -8.01
N LEU A 273 23.26 14.40 -7.00
CA LEU A 273 21.89 14.94 -6.91
C LEU A 273 21.86 16.48 -7.03
N GLY A 274 22.89 17.17 -6.54
CA GLY A 274 23.00 18.62 -6.60
C GLY A 274 23.22 19.19 -8.01
N ALA A 275 23.67 18.39 -8.97
CA ALA A 275 23.93 18.82 -10.35
C ALA A 275 22.74 18.62 -11.29
N LEU A 276 21.66 17.97 -10.85
CA LEU A 276 20.48 17.81 -11.70
C LEU A 276 19.81 19.17 -11.95
N THR A 277 19.36 19.37 -13.18
CA THR A 277 18.77 20.66 -13.58
C THR A 277 17.34 20.74 -13.05
N ARG A 278 16.98 21.86 -12.40
CA ARG A 278 15.60 22.12 -11.98
C ARG A 278 14.70 22.29 -13.21
N VAL A 279 13.58 21.58 -13.24
CA VAL A 279 12.69 21.56 -14.41
C VAL A 279 11.19 21.65 -14.04
N GLN A 280 10.40 22.02 -15.03
CA GLN A 280 8.97 21.77 -15.07
C GLN A 280 8.68 20.76 -16.19
N ILE A 281 7.74 19.85 -15.94
CA ILE A 281 7.30 18.87 -16.93
C ILE A 281 5.88 19.18 -17.38
N ALA A 282 5.68 19.19 -18.70
CA ALA A 282 4.39 19.27 -19.34
C ALA A 282 4.13 17.98 -20.15
N PRO A 283 3.32 17.05 -19.62
CA PRO A 283 2.94 15.84 -20.35
C PRO A 283 2.26 16.15 -21.68
N ARG A 284 2.62 15.44 -22.76
CA ARG A 284 1.92 15.52 -24.06
C ARG A 284 0.47 15.05 -23.96
N SER A 285 0.21 14.07 -23.09
CA SER A 285 -1.12 13.60 -22.74
C SER A 285 -1.33 13.68 -21.23
N ARG A 286 -2.55 14.06 -20.83
CA ARG A 286 -2.99 14.05 -19.43
C ARG A 286 -3.75 12.77 -19.05
N THR A 287 -3.75 11.75 -19.92
CA THR A 287 -4.34 10.44 -19.61
C THR A 287 -3.75 9.93 -18.31
N LYS A 288 -4.62 9.72 -17.32
CA LYS A 288 -4.23 9.20 -16.02
C LYS A 288 -3.91 7.71 -16.12
N LEU A 289 -2.91 7.29 -15.36
CA LEU A 289 -2.78 5.86 -15.04
C LEU A 289 -3.96 5.47 -14.16
N VAL A 290 -4.36 4.21 -14.25
CA VAL A 290 -5.27 3.61 -13.28
C VAL A 290 -4.53 2.50 -12.58
N ALA A 291 -4.77 2.37 -11.28
CA ALA A 291 -4.37 1.17 -10.56
C ALA A 291 -5.13 -0.03 -11.17
N VAL A 292 -4.42 -1.13 -11.33
CA VAL A 292 -4.94 -2.42 -11.80
C VAL A 292 -4.53 -3.48 -10.81
N ASP A 293 -5.04 -4.69 -10.95
CA ASP A 293 -4.61 -5.74 -10.03
C ASP A 293 -3.13 -6.07 -10.19
N GLY A 294 -2.43 -6.17 -9.07
CA GLY A 294 -0.98 -6.33 -9.04
C GLY A 294 -0.19 -5.09 -9.45
N ALA A 295 -0.81 -3.93 -9.71
CA ALA A 295 -0.11 -2.68 -9.98
C ALA A 295 -0.81 -1.48 -9.33
N GLN A 296 -0.10 -0.78 -8.43
CA GLN A 296 -0.63 0.35 -7.67
C GLN A 296 0.02 1.67 -8.06
N ILE A 297 -0.70 2.78 -7.88
CA ILE A 297 -0.13 4.12 -7.95
C ILE A 297 0.08 4.56 -6.51
N THR A 298 1.33 4.60 -6.06
CA THR A 298 1.63 4.94 -4.67
C THR A 298 1.42 6.43 -4.41
N GLU A 299 0.79 6.76 -3.28
CA GLU A 299 0.61 8.13 -2.82
C GLU A 299 1.57 8.45 -1.66
N VAL A 300 1.80 9.74 -1.42
CA VAL A 300 2.66 10.17 -0.30
C VAL A 300 2.10 9.68 1.04
N GLY A 301 0.76 9.58 1.14
CA GLY A 301 0.08 9.10 2.34
C GLY A 301 0.20 7.60 2.58
N ASP A 302 0.72 6.82 1.63
CA ASP A 302 1.02 5.39 1.84
C ASP A 302 2.44 5.21 2.38
N ILE A 303 3.34 6.15 2.06
CA ILE A 303 4.76 6.11 2.43
C ILE A 303 5.02 6.86 3.76
N ALA A 304 4.40 8.03 3.94
CA ALA A 304 4.78 8.97 5.00
C ALA A 304 3.77 9.00 6.16
N THR A 305 3.39 7.83 6.70
CA THR A 305 2.31 7.67 7.70
C THR A 305 2.70 7.94 9.15
N GLY A 306 3.97 8.27 9.43
CA GLY A 306 4.49 8.46 10.78
C GLY A 306 4.85 7.17 11.52
N GLU A 307 4.36 6.01 11.04
CA GLU A 307 4.68 4.66 11.55
C GLU A 307 5.51 3.83 10.56
N GLY A 308 5.69 4.33 9.33
CA GLY A 308 6.51 3.70 8.28
C GLY A 308 5.85 3.79 6.91
N PRO A 309 6.55 3.44 5.83
CA PRO A 309 5.92 3.23 4.55
C PRO A 309 5.18 1.88 4.54
N TYR A 310 3.86 1.91 4.36
CA TYR A 310 3.04 0.71 4.23
C TYR A 310 2.93 0.34 2.75
N LEU A 311 3.85 -0.50 2.30
CA LEU A 311 3.98 -0.88 0.90
C LEU A 311 3.26 -2.22 0.66
N GLU A 312 2.22 -2.22 -0.18
CA GLU A 312 1.48 -3.45 -0.54
C GLU A 312 2.39 -4.54 -1.16
N GLU A 313 2.48 -5.72 -0.54
CA GLU A 313 3.34 -6.81 -1.02
C GLU A 313 2.79 -7.52 -2.28
N ASP A 314 1.53 -7.28 -2.60
CA ASP A 314 0.77 -7.92 -3.69
C ASP A 314 0.63 -7.02 -4.92
N ALA A 315 1.48 -5.99 -5.05
CA ALA A 315 1.53 -5.13 -6.23
C ALA A 315 2.93 -4.56 -6.49
N PHE A 316 3.26 -4.25 -7.75
CA PHE A 316 4.37 -3.35 -8.07
C PHE A 316 3.88 -1.89 -8.14
N ARG A 317 4.77 -0.93 -7.96
CA ARG A 317 4.42 0.50 -7.97
C ARG A 317 4.51 1.07 -9.38
N LEU A 318 3.60 1.98 -9.71
CA LEU A 318 3.63 2.84 -10.89
C LEU A 318 4.09 4.25 -10.49
N PRO A 319 4.64 5.06 -11.42
CA PRO A 319 5.15 6.39 -11.07
C PRO A 319 4.09 7.27 -10.44
N MET A 320 4.47 7.97 -9.36
CA MET A 320 3.56 8.82 -8.61
C MET A 320 3.06 10.03 -9.41
N LEU A 321 3.72 10.38 -10.54
CA LEU A 321 3.21 11.36 -11.50
C LEU A 321 1.82 10.96 -12.08
N GLY A 322 1.46 9.68 -12.01
CA GLY A 322 0.10 9.18 -12.25
C GLY A 322 -0.44 9.43 -13.66
N THR A 323 0.43 9.59 -14.66
CA THR A 323 0.05 9.82 -16.06
C THR A 323 0.72 8.82 -16.99
N VAL A 324 0.03 8.42 -18.06
CA VAL A 324 0.60 7.52 -19.09
C VAL A 324 1.87 8.12 -19.70
N ALA A 325 1.92 9.44 -19.84
CA ALA A 325 3.10 10.13 -20.37
C ALA A 325 4.35 9.95 -19.49
N ALA A 326 4.21 9.75 -18.17
CA ALA A 326 5.35 9.48 -17.29
C ALA A 326 6.03 8.14 -17.58
N LEU A 327 5.41 7.26 -18.37
CA LEU A 327 6.01 5.99 -18.80
C LEU A 327 6.93 6.15 -20.03
N PHE A 328 6.94 7.33 -20.67
CA PHE A 328 7.67 7.58 -21.91
C PHE A 328 8.35 8.95 -21.93
N ALA A 329 9.68 8.97 -22.00
CA ALA A 329 10.51 10.17 -21.99
C ALA A 329 10.15 11.16 -23.12
N ASP A 330 9.78 10.67 -24.31
CA ASP A 330 9.40 11.49 -25.46
C ASP A 330 8.02 12.17 -25.28
N GLN A 331 7.22 11.69 -24.34
CA GLN A 331 5.92 12.26 -23.96
C GLN A 331 6.03 13.30 -22.84
N LEU A 332 7.23 13.49 -22.26
CA LEU A 332 7.50 14.50 -21.25
C LEU A 332 8.19 15.71 -21.88
N ARG A 333 7.46 16.82 -22.04
CA ARG A 333 8.10 18.09 -22.40
C ARG A 333 8.76 18.66 -21.15
N VAL A 334 10.08 18.64 -21.11
CA VAL A 334 10.88 19.12 -19.97
C VAL A 334 11.42 20.52 -20.24
N LEU A 335 11.02 21.48 -19.41
CA LEU A 335 11.40 22.89 -19.48
C LEU A 335 12.30 23.24 -18.31
N ASP A 336 13.45 23.85 -18.59
CA ASP A 336 14.40 24.25 -17.55
C ASP A 336 13.84 25.45 -16.78
N ILE A 337 13.99 25.41 -15.46
CA ILE A 337 13.55 26.46 -14.55
C ILE A 337 14.79 27.22 -14.06
N LYS A 338 14.70 28.56 -14.03
CA LYS A 338 15.82 29.42 -13.63
C LYS A 338 16.21 29.28 -12.15
N ASP A 339 15.25 28.85 -11.32
CA ASP A 339 15.47 28.51 -9.92
C ASP A 339 16.52 27.40 -9.80
N LYS A 340 17.47 27.59 -8.87
CA LYS A 340 18.57 26.66 -8.61
C LYS A 340 18.35 25.82 -7.34
N GLN A 341 17.13 25.77 -6.81
CA GLN A 341 16.81 24.90 -5.67
C GLN A 341 17.30 23.48 -5.94
N THR A 342 18.22 23.00 -5.11
CA THR A 342 18.77 21.64 -5.22
C THR A 342 17.87 20.64 -4.51
N ILE A 343 18.07 19.35 -4.78
CA ILE A 343 17.37 18.26 -4.10
C ILE A 343 17.64 18.33 -2.58
N LEU A 344 18.90 18.52 -2.17
CA LEU A 344 19.26 18.67 -0.76
C LEU A 344 18.54 19.85 -0.09
N GLN A 345 18.47 21.01 -0.78
CA GLN A 345 17.71 22.16 -0.27
C GLN A 345 16.22 21.86 -0.14
N PHE A 346 15.65 21.08 -1.05
CA PHE A 346 14.27 20.61 -0.93
C PHE A 346 14.08 19.66 0.25
N GLU A 347 15.02 18.74 0.50
CA GLU A 347 15.01 17.79 1.63
C GLU A 347 15.28 18.43 3.00
N GLU A 348 15.89 19.61 3.04
CA GLU A 348 16.20 20.35 4.28
C GLU A 348 15.22 21.51 4.56
N ALA A 349 14.41 21.93 3.57
CA ALA A 349 13.54 23.10 3.70
C ALA A 349 12.59 23.03 4.92
N LYS A 350 12.44 24.14 5.65
CA LYS A 350 11.46 24.33 6.73
C LYS A 350 10.66 25.62 6.48
N PRO A 351 9.31 25.62 6.59
CA PRO A 351 8.43 24.48 6.90
C PRO A 351 8.36 23.44 5.77
N LEU A 352 7.87 22.24 6.07
CA LEU A 352 7.69 21.13 5.12
C LEU A 352 6.88 21.56 3.88
N CYS A 353 7.29 21.08 2.71
CA CYS A 353 6.98 21.67 1.40
C CYS A 353 5.49 21.68 1.03
N LYS A 354 5.08 22.62 0.16
CA LYS A 354 3.68 22.84 -0.25
C LYS A 354 3.35 22.40 -1.68
N THR A 355 4.34 22.35 -2.55
CA THR A 355 4.17 22.11 -3.99
C THR A 355 5.28 21.22 -4.49
N ASP A 356 4.95 20.33 -5.43
CA ASP A 356 5.91 19.41 -6.03
C ASP A 356 7.05 20.14 -6.78
N VAL A 357 8.21 19.52 -6.75
CA VAL A 357 9.48 20.03 -7.27
C VAL A 357 10.13 18.92 -8.11
N LEU A 358 10.75 19.24 -9.23
CA LEU A 358 11.28 18.28 -10.20
C LEU A 358 12.67 18.66 -10.72
N TRP A 359 13.51 17.65 -10.96
CA TRP A 359 14.83 17.79 -11.56
C TRP A 359 15.02 16.76 -12.67
N ALA A 360 15.87 17.07 -13.64
CA ALA A 360 16.16 16.18 -14.77
C ALA A 360 17.65 15.93 -14.93
N LEU A 361 17.96 14.68 -15.27
CA LEU A 361 19.24 14.27 -15.85
C LEU A 361 19.05 14.05 -17.35
N ARG A 362 19.90 14.67 -18.17
CA ARG A 362 19.89 14.52 -19.62
C ARG A 362 21.25 14.06 -20.13
N LYS A 363 21.24 13.21 -21.16
CA LYS A 363 22.42 12.88 -21.95
C LYS A 363 22.59 13.91 -23.05
N PRO A 364 23.73 14.62 -23.14
CA PRO A 364 24.02 15.47 -24.28
C PRO A 364 24.02 14.67 -25.59
N SER A 365 23.61 15.31 -26.68
CA SER A 365 23.79 14.72 -28.01
C SER A 365 25.28 14.58 -28.34
N LYS A 366 25.62 13.60 -29.19
CA LYS A 366 26.97 13.49 -29.76
C LYS A 366 27.29 14.66 -30.68
N GLU A 367 26.27 15.26 -31.29
CA GLU A 367 26.39 16.48 -32.06
C GLU A 367 26.19 17.68 -31.14
N ALA A 368 27.06 18.69 -31.23
CA ALA A 368 27.06 19.84 -30.32
C ALA A 368 25.74 20.63 -30.29
N THR A 369 24.94 20.55 -31.36
CA THR A 369 23.63 21.22 -31.49
C THR A 369 22.45 20.27 -31.43
N GLY A 370 22.68 18.96 -31.30
CA GLY A 370 21.61 17.96 -31.24
C GLY A 370 20.85 18.00 -29.91
N PRO A 371 19.58 17.57 -29.89
CA PRO A 371 18.76 17.62 -28.67
C PRO A 371 19.30 16.66 -27.61
N SER A 372 19.38 17.13 -26.37
CA SER A 372 19.71 16.27 -25.24
C SER A 372 18.56 15.29 -24.96
N THR A 373 18.90 14.06 -24.63
CA THR A 373 17.92 12.99 -24.34
C THR A 373 17.66 12.92 -22.85
N LEU A 374 16.40 12.93 -22.43
CA LEU A 374 16.03 12.75 -21.03
C LEU A 374 16.39 11.32 -20.57
N GLN A 375 17.18 11.21 -19.51
CA GLN A 375 17.59 9.91 -18.94
C GLN A 375 16.90 9.63 -17.61
N ALA A 376 16.72 10.65 -16.76
CA ALA A 376 16.00 10.50 -15.51
C ALA A 376 15.28 11.79 -15.10
N VAL A 377 14.23 11.62 -14.30
CA VAL A 377 13.51 12.70 -13.62
C VAL A 377 13.49 12.36 -12.13
N VAL A 378 13.87 13.29 -11.27
CA VAL A 378 13.64 13.19 -9.82
C VAL A 378 12.46 14.10 -9.47
N VAL A 379 11.50 13.57 -8.74
CA VAL A 379 10.26 14.23 -8.33
C VAL A 379 10.25 14.32 -6.81
N GLY A 380 10.32 15.53 -6.28
CA GLY A 380 10.01 15.85 -4.89
C GLY A 380 8.52 16.09 -4.74
N ARG A 381 7.83 15.17 -4.08
CA ARG A 381 6.38 15.24 -3.82
C ARG A 381 6.10 15.86 -2.47
N CYS A 382 5.05 16.67 -2.39
CA CYS A 382 4.55 17.27 -1.15
C CYS A 382 3.10 16.87 -0.93
N ALA A 383 2.75 16.43 0.28
CA ALA A 383 1.36 16.14 0.63
C ALA A 383 1.07 16.46 2.09
N ARG A 384 -0.20 16.68 2.39
CA ARG A 384 -0.70 16.72 3.77
C ARG A 384 -1.16 15.32 4.12
N VAL A 385 -0.49 14.69 5.08
CA VAL A 385 -0.78 13.33 5.54
C VAL A 385 -1.56 13.40 6.85
N GLU A 386 -2.53 12.50 6.99
CA GLU A 386 -3.33 12.32 8.20
C GLU A 386 -2.91 11.03 8.90
N GLY A 387 -2.71 11.10 10.21
CA GLY A 387 -2.43 9.96 11.06
C GLY A 387 -3.15 10.06 12.40
N ARG A 388 -2.87 9.10 13.29
CA ARG A 388 -3.63 8.93 14.54
C ARG A 388 -3.66 10.18 15.41
N GLU A 389 -2.56 10.92 15.49
CA GLU A 389 -2.40 12.11 16.35
C GLU A 389 -2.73 13.44 15.65
N GLY A 390 -3.15 13.41 14.39
CA GLY A 390 -3.47 14.61 13.61
C GLY A 390 -2.86 14.59 12.22
N HIS A 391 -2.60 15.77 11.66
CA HIS A 391 -2.10 15.93 10.29
C HIS A 391 -0.78 16.69 10.24
N TRP A 392 0.09 16.31 9.30
CA TRP A 392 1.37 16.98 9.05
C TRP A 392 1.62 17.08 7.54
N ASN A 393 2.53 17.97 7.14
CA ASN A 393 3.00 18.01 5.75
C ASN A 393 4.15 17.03 5.61
N ALA A 394 4.06 16.10 4.67
CA ALA A 394 5.13 15.19 4.31
C ALA A 394 5.77 15.60 2.98
N ARG A 395 7.02 15.17 2.80
CA ARG A 395 7.71 15.21 1.52
C ARG A 395 8.44 13.91 1.26
N ILE A 396 8.50 13.50 0.00
CA ILE A 396 9.27 12.32 -0.43
C ILE A 396 9.92 12.58 -1.79
N LEU A 397 10.91 11.78 -2.14
CA LEU A 397 11.54 11.77 -3.46
C LEU A 397 11.18 10.49 -4.22
N GLU A 398 10.96 10.62 -5.53
CA GLU A 398 10.82 9.52 -6.48
C GLU A 398 11.69 9.81 -7.70
N MET A 399 12.47 8.85 -8.17
CA MET A 399 13.28 8.96 -9.38
C MET A 399 12.79 8.00 -10.45
N LEU A 400 12.48 8.54 -11.62
CA LEU A 400 12.08 7.81 -12.83
C LEU A 400 13.28 7.75 -13.77
N VAL A 401 13.66 6.55 -14.22
CA VAL A 401 14.77 6.35 -15.15
C VAL A 401 14.27 5.72 -16.44
N TYR A 402 14.73 6.21 -17.59
CA TYR A 402 14.29 5.76 -18.90
C TYR A 402 15.37 4.95 -19.64
N ASP A 403 14.94 3.93 -20.38
CA ASP A 403 15.81 3.12 -21.24
C ASP A 403 16.22 3.89 -22.52
N ALA A 404 17.06 3.27 -23.35
CA ALA A 404 17.50 3.85 -24.62
C ALA A 404 16.36 4.09 -25.64
N SER A 405 15.22 3.42 -25.47
CA SER A 405 14.01 3.62 -26.28
C SER A 405 13.10 4.70 -25.68
N GLY A 406 13.50 5.33 -24.58
CA GLY A 406 12.71 6.33 -23.86
C GLY A 406 11.57 5.74 -23.03
N ARG A 407 11.51 4.43 -22.79
CA ARG A 407 10.50 3.82 -21.92
C ARG A 407 10.97 3.81 -20.48
N LEU A 408 10.06 3.95 -19.53
CA LEU A 408 10.38 3.85 -18.12
C LEU A 408 10.99 2.48 -17.80
N ALA A 409 12.21 2.48 -17.28
CA ALA A 409 12.97 1.29 -16.94
C ALA A 409 13.02 1.05 -15.44
N LEU A 410 13.19 2.12 -14.65
CA LEU A 410 13.21 2.06 -13.19
C LEU A 410 12.35 3.16 -12.56
N VAL A 411 11.75 2.84 -11.42
CA VAL A 411 11.29 3.81 -10.41
C VAL A 411 12.02 3.51 -9.11
N VAL A 412 12.59 4.54 -8.50
CA VAL A 412 13.26 4.46 -7.19
C VAL A 412 12.55 5.44 -6.27
N GLY A 413 12.00 4.98 -5.16
CA GLY A 413 11.38 5.85 -4.16
C GLY A 413 11.87 5.52 -2.76
N ASP A 414 11.30 6.19 -1.77
CA ASP A 414 11.51 5.81 -0.37
C ASP A 414 10.95 4.41 -0.14
N GLY A 415 11.83 3.50 0.27
CA GLY A 415 11.46 2.12 0.58
C GLY A 415 11.31 1.16 -0.59
N HIS A 416 11.54 1.57 -1.86
CA HIS A 416 11.33 0.67 -3.00
C HIS A 416 12.16 0.98 -4.26
N VAL A 417 12.47 -0.06 -5.04
CA VAL A 417 12.96 0.04 -6.43
C VAL A 417 12.16 -0.90 -7.32
N GLU A 418 11.53 -0.35 -8.35
CA GLU A 418 10.81 -1.09 -9.39
C GLU A 418 11.65 -1.17 -10.66
N GLY A 419 11.81 -2.37 -11.19
CA GLY A 419 12.34 -2.63 -12.53
C GLY A 419 11.24 -3.10 -13.47
N TYR A 420 11.02 -2.37 -14.57
CA TYR A 420 9.90 -2.62 -15.49
C TYR A 420 10.31 -3.44 -16.71
N ARG A 421 9.41 -4.32 -17.16
CA ARG A 421 9.57 -5.14 -18.37
C ARG A 421 8.53 -4.76 -19.42
N TRP A 422 8.99 -4.55 -20.65
CA TRP A 422 8.16 -4.09 -21.77
C TRP A 422 8.06 -5.14 -22.86
N GLY A 423 6.85 -5.40 -23.33
CA GLY A 423 6.54 -6.15 -24.55
C GLY A 423 5.90 -5.26 -25.60
N VAL A 424 5.50 -5.86 -26.72
CA VAL A 424 4.77 -5.19 -27.80
C VAL A 424 3.52 -5.99 -28.12
N GLU A 425 2.36 -5.33 -28.12
CA GLU A 425 1.08 -5.92 -28.53
C GLU A 425 0.40 -4.98 -29.52
N ASN A 426 -0.01 -5.49 -30.69
CA ASN A 426 -0.61 -4.69 -31.77
C ASN A 426 0.21 -3.43 -32.13
N GLY A 427 1.54 -3.57 -32.15
CA GLY A 427 2.48 -2.48 -32.47
C GLY A 427 2.65 -1.42 -31.36
N LYS A 428 2.08 -1.63 -30.17
CA LYS A 428 2.16 -0.69 -29.04
C LYS A 428 3.00 -1.27 -27.89
N PRO A 429 3.83 -0.46 -27.23
CA PRO A 429 4.56 -0.90 -26.05
C PRO A 429 3.59 -1.14 -24.87
N MET A 430 3.70 -2.31 -24.25
CA MET A 430 2.87 -2.73 -23.13
C MET A 430 3.76 -3.18 -21.96
N LEU A 431 3.42 -2.77 -20.74
CA LEU A 431 4.11 -3.24 -19.55
C LEU A 431 3.70 -4.69 -19.27
N VAL A 432 4.62 -5.64 -19.46
CA VAL A 432 4.33 -7.09 -19.34
C VAL A 432 4.72 -7.66 -17.98
N GLY A 433 5.38 -6.87 -17.13
CA GLY A 433 5.77 -7.29 -15.80
C GLY A 433 6.72 -6.29 -15.14
N ALA A 434 7.09 -6.59 -13.91
CA ALA A 434 8.03 -5.82 -13.12
C ALA A 434 8.73 -6.72 -12.09
N ARG A 435 9.84 -6.26 -11.54
CA ARG A 435 10.43 -6.77 -10.30
C ARG A 435 10.57 -5.63 -9.31
N SER A 436 10.01 -5.78 -8.12
CA SER A 436 10.18 -4.83 -7.01
C SER A 436 11.18 -5.37 -6.01
N LEU A 437 12.04 -4.48 -5.52
CA LEU A 437 12.83 -4.67 -4.31
C LEU A 437 12.33 -3.67 -3.27
N LEU A 438 11.77 -4.16 -2.18
CA LEU A 438 11.32 -3.31 -1.08
C LEU A 438 12.43 -3.16 -0.02
N ALA A 439 12.35 -2.11 0.79
CA ALA A 439 13.20 -1.87 1.95
C ALA A 439 12.90 -2.84 3.12
N LEU A 440 12.54 -4.05 2.76
CA LEU A 440 12.36 -5.21 3.60
C LEU A 440 13.47 -6.17 3.17
N PRO A 441 14.42 -6.54 4.06
CA PRO A 441 15.48 -7.45 3.69
C PRO A 441 14.87 -8.72 3.10
N GLU A 442 15.13 -8.99 1.81
CA GLU A 442 14.71 -10.20 1.08
C GLU A 442 13.26 -10.22 0.53
N LEU A 443 12.48 -9.14 0.64
CA LEU A 443 11.19 -9.06 -0.06
C LEU A 443 11.41 -8.65 -1.53
N VAL A 444 11.16 -9.61 -2.41
CA VAL A 444 11.19 -9.46 -3.86
C VAL A 444 9.78 -9.73 -4.38
N ILE A 445 9.24 -8.78 -5.13
CA ILE A 445 7.96 -8.94 -5.82
C ILE A 445 8.24 -9.16 -7.29
N GLU A 446 7.82 -10.29 -7.84
CA GLU A 446 7.87 -10.58 -9.27
C GLU A 446 6.46 -10.48 -9.83
N ALA A 447 6.30 -9.61 -10.83
CA ALA A 447 5.05 -9.36 -11.51
C ALA A 447 5.14 -9.80 -12.97
N LYS A 448 4.11 -10.53 -13.43
CA LYS A 448 3.94 -10.90 -14.83
C LYS A 448 2.51 -10.59 -15.25
N LYS A 449 2.29 -10.21 -16.51
CA LYS A 449 0.96 -10.13 -17.12
C LYS A 449 0.20 -11.40 -16.74
N ARG A 450 -0.98 -11.24 -16.13
CA ARG A 450 -1.86 -12.39 -15.89
C ARG A 450 -2.51 -12.73 -17.22
N ASP A 451 -2.18 -13.89 -17.77
CA ASP A 451 -2.97 -14.46 -18.86
C ASP A 451 -4.36 -14.77 -18.29
N ALA A 452 -5.42 -14.44 -19.04
CA ALA A 452 -6.76 -14.87 -18.66
C ALA A 452 -6.72 -16.39 -18.46
N LEU A 453 -6.95 -16.87 -17.24
CA LEU A 453 -7.11 -18.29 -17.00
C LEU A 453 -8.33 -18.72 -17.82
N ALA A 454 -8.11 -19.59 -18.80
CA ALA A 454 -9.18 -20.18 -19.59
C ALA A 454 -10.28 -20.63 -18.64
N ALA A 455 -11.49 -20.07 -18.83
CA ALA A 455 -12.66 -20.43 -18.05
C ALA A 455 -12.77 -21.96 -17.99
N LYS A 456 -12.78 -22.50 -16.78
CA LYS A 456 -13.11 -23.91 -16.54
C LYS A 456 -14.58 -24.15 -16.75
#